data_AF-F7AXU1-F1
#
_entry.id   AF-F7AXU1-F1
#
_cell.length_a   1.000
_cell.length_b   1.000
_cell.length_c   1.000
_cell.angle_alpha   90.00
_cell.angle_beta   90.00
_cell.angle_gamma   90.00
#
_symmetry.space_group_name_H-M   'P 1'
#
loop_
_entity.id
_entity.type
_entity.pdbx_description
1 polymer ?
#
loop_
_entity_poly.entity_id
_entity_poly.type
_entity_poly.pdbx_seq_one_letter_code
_entity_poly.pdbx_strand_id
1 'polypeptide(L)'
;MEREPRASEAGPAAAALFAWGANSYGQLGLGHKEDVLLPQQLNDFCKPGCVRRITGGGGHSAVVTDGGSLFVCGLNKDGQLGLGHTEDVLYFTPCRSLLGCPIQQVACGWDFTIILTGNGQVLSCGSNSFGQLGVPHGPRRCVVPQAIEPLREKVVSIAAGLRHALAATASGIVFQWGTGLASSGRRLCPGETLPLFLTAKEPSRVTGLEDSKATCVVAGSDHSASLTDAGELYVWGSNKHGQLASQAAFLPVPQKIEAHCFQHEKVTAVWSGWTHLVAQTETGKVFTWGRADYGQLGRKLESHENWRLDMQGLSLPCPRPQKSTPSPLHCLTGATEVSCGSEHNLAVIGGACYSWGWNEHGMCGDGTEANVWAPKPVQSLRLSSGLLVGCGAGHSLALCQLPALPALDQGPKVTGPSPDATEDAKSQEAMDKEKLEGKTTRISTQSQSDTCRNGGLVTEPL
;
A
#
# COMPACT_ATOMS: atom_id res chain seq x y z
N MET A 1 -41.60 42.28 0.51
CA MET A 1 -40.58 41.56 -0.27
C MET A 1 -39.37 41.42 0.63
N GLU A 2 -39.38 40.37 1.46
CA GLU A 2 -38.22 40.02 2.28
C GLU A 2 -37.14 39.44 1.36
N ARG A 3 -35.91 39.95 1.48
CA ARG A 3 -34.75 39.44 0.75
C ARG A 3 -34.35 38.13 1.43
N GLU A 4 -34.44 37.03 0.70
CA GLU A 4 -33.82 35.76 1.08
C GLU A 4 -32.32 35.97 1.37
N PRO A 5 -31.77 35.38 2.44
CA PRO A 5 -30.34 35.40 2.67
C PRO A 5 -29.66 34.53 1.61
N ARG A 6 -28.71 35.13 0.88
CA ARG A 6 -27.83 34.42 -0.05
C ARG A 6 -27.13 33.29 0.71
N ALA A 7 -27.28 32.06 0.20
CA ALA A 7 -26.44 30.94 0.61
C ALA A 7 -24.97 31.38 0.52
N SER A 8 -24.27 31.34 1.65
CA SER A 8 -22.82 31.48 1.68
C SER A 8 -22.24 30.32 0.87
N GLU A 9 -21.53 30.61 -0.22
CA GLU A 9 -20.72 29.61 -0.89
C GLU A 9 -19.77 28.99 0.15
N ALA A 10 -19.99 27.71 0.46
CA ALA A 10 -19.06 26.94 1.26
C ALA A 10 -17.71 26.96 0.53
N GLY A 11 -16.67 27.45 1.20
CA GLY A 11 -15.32 27.41 0.65
C GLY A 11 -14.93 25.97 0.26
N PRO A 12 -13.97 25.78 -0.67
CA PRO A 12 -13.56 24.45 -1.09
C PRO A 12 -13.17 23.62 0.14
N ALA A 13 -13.79 22.45 0.30
CA ALA A 13 -13.53 21.56 1.43
C ALA A 13 -12.01 21.26 1.49
N ALA A 14 -11.40 21.57 2.63
CA ALA A 14 -9.98 21.30 2.84
C ALA A 14 -9.75 19.79 2.77
N ALA A 15 -8.71 19.34 2.06
CA ALA A 15 -8.30 17.95 2.08
C ALA A 15 -7.09 17.76 2.99
N ALA A 16 -6.94 16.57 3.57
CA ALA A 16 -5.83 16.18 4.43
C ALA A 16 -5.40 14.74 4.14
N LEU A 17 -4.10 14.50 4.15
CA LEU A 17 -3.52 13.16 4.04
C LEU A 17 -3.23 12.63 5.45
N PHE A 18 -3.69 11.42 5.73
CA PHE A 18 -3.45 10.71 6.98
C PHE A 18 -2.58 9.48 6.73
N ALA A 19 -1.73 9.13 7.69
CA ALA A 19 -0.89 7.93 7.64
C ALA A 19 -0.86 7.24 9.02
N TRP A 20 -0.79 5.90 9.01
CA TRP A 20 -0.69 5.06 10.20
C TRP A 20 -0.12 3.67 9.86
N GLY A 21 0.25 2.90 10.89
CA GLY A 21 0.89 1.60 10.77
C GLY A 21 2.38 1.63 11.09
N ALA A 22 3.12 0.67 10.55
CA ALA A 22 4.57 0.54 10.72
C ALA A 22 5.31 1.75 10.12
N ASN A 23 6.31 2.25 10.83
CA ASN A 23 7.04 3.47 10.46
C ASN A 23 8.55 3.43 10.71
N SER A 24 9.15 2.26 10.95
CA SER A 24 10.57 2.13 11.32
C SER A 24 11.57 2.74 10.32
N TYR A 25 11.15 3.09 9.10
CA TYR A 25 11.95 3.74 8.07
C TYR A 25 11.47 5.16 7.72
N GLY A 26 10.42 5.68 8.37
CA GLY A 26 9.79 6.95 8.03
C GLY A 26 8.78 6.85 6.88
N GLN A 27 8.28 5.66 6.55
CA GLN A 27 7.35 5.43 5.44
C GLN A 27 5.99 6.14 5.59
N LEU A 28 5.65 6.62 6.79
CA LEU A 28 4.47 7.44 7.00
C LEU A 28 4.66 8.90 6.60
N GLY A 29 5.92 9.36 6.43
CA GLY A 29 6.20 10.75 6.08
C GLY A 29 5.94 11.76 7.20
N LEU A 30 5.91 11.31 8.46
CA LEU A 30 5.55 12.11 9.64
C LEU A 30 6.73 12.77 10.36
N GLY A 31 7.96 12.64 9.84
CA GLY A 31 9.15 13.24 10.44
C GLY A 31 9.80 12.43 11.57
N HIS A 32 9.29 11.24 11.89
CA HIS A 32 9.84 10.32 12.89
C HIS A 32 9.76 8.86 12.40
N LYS A 33 10.31 7.92 13.20
CA LYS A 33 10.38 6.48 12.89
C LYS A 33 9.52 5.58 13.80
N GLU A 34 8.74 6.18 14.70
CA GLU A 34 7.81 5.45 15.57
C GLU A 34 6.54 5.05 14.83
N ASP A 35 6.07 3.81 15.07
CA ASP A 35 4.80 3.27 14.58
C ASP A 35 3.62 4.10 15.10
N VAL A 36 2.54 4.14 14.32
CA VAL A 36 1.39 5.00 14.59
C VAL A 36 0.11 4.17 14.52
N LEU A 37 -0.55 3.97 15.66
CA LEU A 37 -1.71 3.07 15.76
C LEU A 37 -3.06 3.71 15.37
N LEU A 38 -3.09 5.03 15.24
CA LEU A 38 -4.27 5.81 14.83
C LEU A 38 -3.90 6.75 13.68
N PRO A 39 -4.76 6.94 12.67
CA PRO A 39 -4.53 7.89 11.58
C PRO A 39 -4.03 9.24 12.06
N GLN A 40 -2.81 9.62 11.66
CA GLN A 40 -2.19 10.90 11.96
C GLN A 40 -2.12 11.76 10.71
N GLN A 41 -2.57 13.01 10.82
CA GLN A 41 -2.55 13.97 9.73
C GLN A 41 -1.12 14.43 9.41
N LEU A 42 -0.81 14.51 8.11
CA LEU A 42 0.40 15.15 7.60
C LEU A 42 0.18 16.66 7.47
N ASN A 43 1.04 17.46 8.10
CA ASN A 43 0.95 18.92 8.10
C ASN A 43 1.82 19.58 7.01
N ASP A 44 2.94 18.96 6.64
CA ASP A 44 3.94 19.51 5.71
C ASP A 44 3.90 18.87 4.32
N PHE A 45 2.71 18.49 3.85
CA PHE A 45 2.52 17.84 2.57
C PHE A 45 1.91 18.80 1.53
N CYS A 46 2.11 18.52 0.23
CA CYS A 46 1.57 19.34 -0.86
C CYS A 46 0.05 19.55 -0.69
N LYS A 47 -0.53 20.58 -1.34
CA LYS A 47 -1.98 20.89 -1.24
C LYS A 47 -2.80 19.60 -1.36
N PRO A 48 -3.36 19.02 -0.29
CA PRO A 48 -3.74 17.60 -0.32
C PRO A 48 -4.83 17.28 -1.34
N GLY A 49 -5.63 18.27 -1.74
CA GLY A 49 -6.65 18.15 -2.78
C GLY A 49 -6.10 17.90 -4.19
N CYS A 50 -4.78 17.88 -4.38
CA CYS A 50 -4.17 17.48 -5.65
C CYS A 50 -3.67 16.03 -5.66
N VAL A 51 -3.90 15.22 -4.63
CA VAL A 51 -3.48 13.81 -4.62
C VAL A 51 -4.39 12.98 -5.49
N ARG A 52 -3.79 12.22 -6.42
CA ARG A 52 -4.48 11.32 -7.35
C ARG A 52 -4.29 9.84 -7.01
N ARG A 53 -3.11 9.46 -6.49
CA ARG A 53 -2.74 8.07 -6.19
C ARG A 53 -1.87 7.99 -4.96
N ILE A 54 -2.07 6.95 -4.17
CA ILE A 54 -1.27 6.62 -3.00
C ILE A 54 -0.87 5.15 -3.12
N THR A 55 0.40 4.84 -2.93
CA THR A 55 0.91 3.46 -2.93
C THR A 55 2.09 3.34 -1.97
N GLY A 56 2.33 2.15 -1.45
CA GLY A 56 3.51 1.86 -0.64
C GLY A 56 4.14 0.52 -1.01
N GLY A 57 5.41 0.39 -0.68
CA GLY A 57 6.19 -0.84 -0.83
C GLY A 57 6.51 -1.47 0.52
N GLY A 58 7.63 -2.19 0.58
CA GLY A 58 8.08 -2.87 1.81
C GLY A 58 8.28 -1.94 3.00
N GLY A 59 8.85 -0.76 2.76
CA GLY A 59 9.13 0.24 3.78
C GLY A 59 9.22 1.66 3.23
N HIS A 60 8.57 1.94 2.10
CA HIS A 60 8.54 3.27 1.50
C HIS A 60 7.15 3.56 0.92
N SER A 61 6.85 4.84 0.73
CA SER A 61 5.57 5.32 0.20
C SER A 61 5.80 6.24 -1.00
N ALA A 62 4.82 6.26 -1.90
CA ALA A 62 4.78 7.15 -3.04
C ALA A 62 3.38 7.75 -3.21
N VAL A 63 3.33 9.04 -3.52
CA VAL A 63 2.12 9.79 -3.82
C VAL A 63 2.25 10.49 -5.16
N VAL A 64 1.26 10.32 -6.02
CA VAL A 64 1.16 11.03 -7.30
C VAL A 64 0.06 12.07 -7.22
N THR A 65 0.36 13.26 -7.71
CA THR A 65 -0.59 14.38 -7.76
C THR A 65 -1.29 14.49 -9.13
N ASP A 66 -2.37 15.26 -9.23
CA ASP A 66 -3.12 15.52 -10.47
C ASP A 66 -2.25 16.20 -11.54
N GLY A 67 -1.28 17.01 -11.13
CA GLY A 67 -0.27 17.59 -12.03
C GLY A 67 0.80 16.58 -12.48
N GLY A 68 0.70 15.31 -12.07
CA GLY A 68 1.64 14.25 -12.39
C GLY A 68 2.96 14.31 -11.62
N SER A 69 3.06 15.12 -10.55
CA SER A 69 4.26 15.14 -9.70
C SER A 69 4.31 13.96 -8.74
N LEU A 70 5.50 13.39 -8.54
CA LEU A 70 5.77 12.26 -7.65
C LEU A 70 6.44 12.71 -6.36
N PHE A 71 5.86 12.33 -5.22
CA PHE A 71 6.43 12.50 -3.88
C PHE A 71 6.70 11.13 -3.25
N VAL A 72 7.81 11.01 -2.51
CA VAL A 72 8.26 9.73 -1.93
C VAL A 72 8.83 9.92 -0.52
N CYS A 73 8.71 8.91 0.34
CA CYS A 73 9.34 8.87 1.66
C CYS A 73 9.58 7.42 2.12
N GLY A 74 10.33 7.24 3.21
CA GLY A 74 10.63 5.96 3.85
C GLY A 74 12.03 5.43 3.57
N LEU A 75 12.14 4.10 3.59
CA LEU A 75 13.36 3.32 3.37
C LEU A 75 13.97 3.65 2.00
N ASN A 76 15.29 3.91 1.98
CA ASN A 76 15.97 4.27 0.74
C ASN A 76 17.35 3.62 0.56
N LYS A 77 17.70 2.60 1.36
CA LYS A 77 19.05 1.97 1.33
C LYS A 77 19.46 1.45 -0.06
N ASP A 78 18.50 1.07 -0.89
CA ASP A 78 18.72 0.61 -2.26
C ASP A 78 18.41 1.68 -3.32
N GLY A 79 18.02 2.89 -2.92
CA GLY A 79 17.64 3.96 -3.84
C GLY A 79 16.20 3.88 -4.36
N GLN A 80 15.32 3.12 -3.68
CA GLN A 80 13.93 2.91 -4.11
C GLN A 80 13.08 4.18 -4.14
N LEU A 81 13.54 5.27 -3.50
CA LEU A 81 12.88 6.57 -3.61
C LEU A 81 13.25 7.32 -4.90
N GLY A 82 14.34 6.94 -5.59
CA GLY A 82 14.75 7.61 -6.82
C GLY A 82 15.22 9.07 -6.63
N LEU A 83 15.78 9.40 -5.46
CA LEU A 83 16.16 10.77 -5.09
C LEU A 83 17.64 11.12 -5.34
N GLY A 84 18.42 10.21 -5.95
CA GLY A 84 19.84 10.40 -6.21
C GLY A 84 20.77 10.07 -5.02
N HIS A 85 20.22 9.55 -3.92
CA HIS A 85 20.96 9.14 -2.73
C HIS A 85 20.32 7.88 -2.09
N THR A 86 20.92 7.37 -1.02
CA THR A 86 20.49 6.14 -0.32
C THR A 86 20.05 6.33 1.13
N GLU A 87 19.99 7.58 1.59
CA GLU A 87 19.48 7.91 2.92
C GLU A 87 17.95 7.82 2.99
N ASP A 88 17.43 7.22 4.06
CA ASP A 88 16.00 7.19 4.38
C ASP A 88 15.44 8.61 4.49
N VAL A 89 14.17 8.79 4.11
CA VAL A 89 13.53 10.11 4.05
C VAL A 89 12.28 10.13 4.90
N LEU A 90 12.24 11.00 5.92
CA LEU A 90 11.16 11.02 6.91
C LEU A 90 9.94 11.88 6.53
N TYR A 91 10.03 12.64 5.43
CA TYR A 91 8.98 13.52 4.93
C TYR A 91 8.79 13.29 3.43
N PHE A 92 7.55 13.35 2.94
CA PHE A 92 7.29 13.25 1.51
C PHE A 92 8.06 14.29 0.71
N THR A 93 9.02 13.82 -0.08
CA THR A 93 9.96 14.64 -0.84
C THR A 93 9.69 14.49 -2.33
N PRO A 94 9.63 15.60 -3.09
CA PRO A 94 9.40 15.52 -4.53
C PRO A 94 10.60 14.87 -5.25
N CYS A 95 10.32 13.91 -6.15
CA CYS A 95 11.31 13.31 -7.03
C CYS A 95 11.70 14.29 -8.14
N ARG A 96 12.71 15.13 -7.87
CA ARG A 96 13.07 16.27 -8.74
C ARG A 96 13.55 15.85 -10.13
N SER A 97 14.14 14.66 -10.27
CA SER A 97 14.58 14.12 -11.56
C SER A 97 13.43 13.83 -12.53
N LEU A 98 12.19 13.79 -12.04
CA LEU A 98 10.98 13.56 -12.83
C LEU A 98 10.08 14.80 -12.95
N LEU A 99 10.59 15.98 -12.59
CA LEU A 99 9.85 17.23 -12.77
C LEU A 99 9.55 17.46 -14.26
N GLY A 100 8.28 17.76 -14.57
CA GLY A 100 7.82 17.93 -15.95
C GLY A 100 7.53 16.62 -16.69
N CYS A 101 7.78 15.46 -16.09
CA CYS A 101 7.34 14.17 -16.60
C CYS A 101 6.02 13.78 -15.90
N PRO A 102 4.86 13.87 -16.57
CA PRO A 102 3.59 13.56 -15.92
C PRO A 102 3.56 12.09 -15.52
N ILE A 103 3.47 11.80 -14.22
CA ILE A 103 3.40 10.43 -13.72
C ILE A 103 1.94 9.97 -13.70
N GLN A 104 1.67 8.81 -14.29
CA GLN A 104 0.35 8.19 -14.35
C GLN A 104 0.17 7.15 -13.26
N GLN A 105 1.17 6.29 -13.00
CA GLN A 105 1.11 5.22 -12.01
C GLN A 105 2.46 5.02 -11.36
N VAL A 106 2.45 4.57 -10.11
CA VAL A 106 3.62 4.03 -9.42
C VAL A 106 3.21 2.68 -8.84
N ALA A 107 4.11 1.72 -8.89
CA ALA A 107 3.99 0.48 -8.13
C ALA A 107 5.28 0.24 -7.35
N CYS A 108 5.13 0.01 -6.05
CA CYS A 108 6.23 -0.15 -5.12
C CYS A 108 6.36 -1.62 -4.74
N GLY A 109 7.51 -2.23 -5.05
CA GLY A 109 7.85 -3.55 -4.54
C GLY A 109 8.44 -3.47 -3.14
N TRP A 110 9.18 -4.50 -2.72
CA TRP A 110 9.78 -4.48 -1.38
C TRP A 110 10.89 -3.43 -1.23
N ASP A 111 11.83 -3.39 -2.18
CA ASP A 111 13.01 -2.50 -2.16
C ASP A 111 13.26 -1.84 -3.54
N PHE A 112 12.22 -1.72 -4.35
CA PHE A 112 12.28 -1.07 -5.66
C PHE A 112 10.95 -0.42 -6.03
N THR A 113 11.00 0.49 -6.99
CA THR A 113 9.86 1.24 -7.49
C THR A 113 9.86 1.20 -9.01
N ILE A 114 8.69 0.99 -9.60
CA ILE A 114 8.45 1.16 -11.03
C ILE A 114 7.42 2.27 -11.25
N ILE A 115 7.63 3.07 -12.28
CA ILE A 115 6.96 4.35 -12.50
C ILE A 115 6.48 4.37 -13.94
N LEU A 116 5.17 4.54 -14.14
CA LEU A 116 4.57 4.73 -15.45
C LEU A 116 4.32 6.21 -15.68
N THR A 117 4.88 6.74 -16.75
CA THR A 117 4.65 8.12 -17.20
C THR A 117 3.41 8.21 -18.09
N GLY A 118 2.85 9.41 -18.27
CA GLY A 118 1.64 9.64 -19.06
C GLY A 118 1.79 9.39 -20.55
N ASN A 119 3.01 9.29 -21.08
CA ASN A 119 3.25 8.86 -22.46
C ASN A 119 3.33 7.33 -22.60
N GLY A 120 3.30 6.58 -21.48
CA GLY A 120 3.38 5.13 -21.44
C GLY A 120 4.79 4.54 -21.32
N GLN A 121 5.82 5.37 -21.09
CA GLN A 121 7.16 4.89 -20.75
C GLN A 121 7.24 4.43 -19.29
N VAL A 122 7.95 3.33 -19.05
CA VAL A 122 8.20 2.79 -17.71
C VAL A 122 9.62 3.10 -17.26
N LEU A 123 9.75 3.64 -16.06
CA LEU A 123 11.01 3.90 -15.37
C LEU A 123 11.12 3.03 -14.11
N SER A 124 12.34 2.79 -13.62
CA SER A 124 12.57 2.03 -12.39
C SER A 124 13.74 2.56 -11.56
N CYS A 125 13.66 2.41 -10.24
CA CYS A 125 14.72 2.70 -9.27
C CYS A 125 14.66 1.73 -8.08
N GLY A 126 15.74 1.67 -7.29
CA GLY A 126 15.89 0.76 -6.14
C GLY A 126 16.83 -0.41 -6.41
N SER A 127 16.57 -1.54 -5.75
CA SER A 127 17.37 -2.76 -5.86
C SER A 127 17.17 -3.46 -7.20
N ASN A 128 18.26 -3.95 -7.79
CA ASN A 128 18.26 -4.79 -8.99
C ASN A 128 18.86 -6.19 -8.72
N SER A 129 18.91 -6.62 -7.45
CA SER A 129 19.55 -7.88 -7.06
C SER A 129 18.93 -9.12 -7.71
N PHE A 130 17.66 -9.04 -8.09
CA PHE A 130 16.89 -10.07 -8.77
C PHE A 130 16.55 -9.69 -10.22
N GLY A 131 17.12 -8.61 -10.75
CA GLY A 131 16.74 -8.08 -12.07
C GLY A 131 15.40 -7.34 -12.08
N GLN A 132 14.82 -7.01 -10.92
CA GLN A 132 13.48 -6.45 -10.80
C GLN A 132 13.35 -5.01 -11.35
N LEU A 133 14.47 -4.34 -11.65
CA LEU A 133 14.43 -3.05 -12.36
C LEU A 133 14.28 -3.20 -13.87
N GLY A 134 14.46 -4.40 -14.44
CA GLY A 134 14.35 -4.63 -15.88
C GLY A 134 15.56 -4.13 -16.69
N VAL A 135 16.67 -3.80 -16.02
CA VAL A 135 17.91 -3.31 -16.62
C VAL A 135 19.06 -4.30 -16.35
N PRO A 136 19.20 -5.39 -17.14
CA PRO A 136 20.08 -6.52 -16.81
C PRO A 136 21.57 -6.17 -16.84
N HIS A 137 21.97 -5.19 -17.66
CA HIS A 137 23.34 -4.69 -17.76
C HIS A 137 23.59 -3.44 -16.89
N GLY A 138 22.60 -3.04 -16.08
CA GLY A 138 22.67 -1.88 -15.21
C GLY A 138 23.38 -2.16 -13.88
N PRO A 139 23.51 -1.13 -13.01
CA PRO A 139 24.05 -1.32 -11.68
C PRO A 139 23.16 -2.23 -10.82
N ARG A 140 23.73 -2.78 -9.73
CA ARG A 140 22.99 -3.59 -8.75
C ARG A 140 21.87 -2.83 -8.04
N ARG A 141 21.91 -1.50 -8.09
CA ARG A 141 20.86 -0.60 -7.60
C ARG A 141 20.87 0.70 -8.41
N CYS A 142 19.70 1.32 -8.58
CA CYS A 142 19.54 2.60 -9.28
C CYS A 142 18.94 3.63 -8.32
N VAL A 143 19.70 4.69 -8.01
CA VAL A 143 19.24 5.77 -7.10
C VAL A 143 18.49 6.90 -7.83
N VAL A 144 18.50 6.90 -9.16
CA VAL A 144 17.72 7.81 -10.01
C VAL A 144 16.87 6.92 -10.93
N PRO A 145 15.58 7.25 -11.17
CA PRO A 145 14.74 6.48 -12.08
C PRO A 145 15.36 6.38 -13.48
N GLN A 146 15.44 5.15 -14.01
CA GLN A 146 15.97 4.86 -15.34
C GLN A 146 14.89 4.22 -16.21
N ALA A 147 14.90 4.55 -17.51
CA ALA A 147 13.96 3.96 -18.46
C ALA A 147 14.24 2.48 -18.68
N ILE A 148 13.16 1.69 -18.77
CA ILE A 148 13.22 0.28 -19.13
C ILE A 148 13.11 0.17 -20.66
N GLU A 149 14.22 0.45 -21.36
CA GLU A 149 14.30 0.50 -22.83
C GLU A 149 13.73 -0.73 -23.59
N PRO A 150 13.79 -1.97 -23.06
CA PRO A 150 13.16 -3.11 -23.72
C PRO A 150 11.63 -3.00 -23.88
N LEU A 151 10.94 -2.19 -23.07
CA LEU A 151 9.49 -1.93 -23.21
C LEU A 151 9.23 -0.86 -24.27
N ARG A 152 9.09 -1.29 -25.53
CA ARG A 152 8.89 -0.39 -26.68
C ARG A 152 7.44 0.00 -26.92
N GLU A 153 6.50 -0.79 -26.44
CA GLU A 153 5.08 -0.53 -26.59
C GLU A 153 4.55 0.35 -25.47
N LYS A 154 3.51 1.13 -25.77
CA LYS A 154 2.86 2.00 -24.79
C LYS A 154 2.29 1.15 -23.65
N VAL A 155 2.83 1.31 -22.44
CA VAL A 155 2.33 0.65 -21.23
C VAL A 155 1.12 1.39 -20.66
N VAL A 156 0.13 0.64 -20.17
CA VAL A 156 -1.12 1.17 -19.60
C VAL A 156 -1.32 0.78 -18.13
N SER A 157 -0.69 -0.31 -17.67
CA SER A 157 -0.75 -0.76 -16.28
C SER A 157 0.59 -1.37 -15.87
N ILE A 158 1.00 -1.12 -14.63
CA ILE A 158 2.22 -1.70 -14.03
C ILE A 158 1.91 -2.30 -12.66
N ALA A 159 2.66 -3.32 -12.25
CA ALA A 159 2.59 -3.87 -10.90
C ALA A 159 3.97 -4.35 -10.41
N ALA A 160 4.20 -4.26 -9.10
CA ALA A 160 5.43 -4.67 -8.46
C ALA A 160 5.11 -5.67 -7.35
N GLY A 161 5.69 -6.87 -7.44
CA GLY A 161 5.67 -7.85 -6.36
C GLY A 161 6.86 -7.69 -5.43
N LEU A 162 7.19 -8.74 -4.68
CA LEU A 162 8.34 -8.71 -3.75
C LEU A 162 9.67 -8.47 -4.48
N ARG A 163 9.87 -9.19 -5.59
CA ARG A 163 11.14 -9.31 -6.34
C ARG A 163 10.93 -9.46 -7.86
N HIS A 164 9.76 -9.09 -8.35
CA HIS A 164 9.38 -9.17 -9.76
C HIS A 164 8.45 -8.02 -10.11
N ALA A 165 8.32 -7.70 -11.38
CA ALA A 165 7.47 -6.64 -11.89
C ALA A 165 6.73 -7.07 -13.15
N LEU A 166 5.60 -6.41 -13.37
CA LEU A 166 4.68 -6.65 -14.48
C LEU A 166 4.36 -5.34 -15.20
N ALA A 167 4.12 -5.44 -16.50
CA ALA A 167 3.53 -4.37 -17.31
C ALA A 167 2.51 -4.94 -18.29
N ALA A 168 1.37 -4.28 -18.45
CA ALA A 168 0.43 -4.52 -19.54
C ALA A 168 0.49 -3.37 -20.55
N THR A 169 0.56 -3.69 -21.84
CA THR A 169 0.60 -2.70 -22.92
C THR A 169 -0.78 -2.37 -23.46
N ALA A 170 -0.91 -1.26 -24.19
CA ALA A 170 -2.15 -0.86 -24.84
C ALA A 170 -2.67 -1.89 -25.87
N SER A 171 -1.78 -2.73 -26.40
CA SER A 171 -2.13 -3.84 -27.30
C SER A 171 -2.65 -5.08 -26.57
N GLY A 172 -2.56 -5.11 -25.23
CA GLY A 172 -2.99 -6.24 -24.41
C GLY A 172 -1.89 -7.21 -24.00
N ILE A 173 -0.64 -6.94 -24.36
CA ILE A 173 0.49 -7.84 -24.07
C ILE A 173 0.95 -7.62 -22.62
N VAL A 174 1.18 -8.73 -21.91
CA VAL A 174 1.79 -8.72 -20.57
C VAL A 174 3.27 -9.03 -20.64
N PHE A 175 4.07 -8.23 -19.97
CA PHE A 175 5.49 -8.46 -19.73
C PHE A 175 5.73 -8.72 -18.24
N GLN A 176 6.67 -9.62 -17.95
CA GLN A 176 7.19 -9.86 -16.62
C GLN A 176 8.72 -9.85 -16.63
N TRP A 177 9.31 -9.36 -15.54
CA TRP A 177 10.73 -9.49 -15.26
C TRP A 177 11.02 -9.54 -13.77
N GLY A 178 12.26 -9.89 -13.44
CA GLY A 178 12.71 -10.11 -12.07
C GLY A 178 12.52 -11.57 -11.66
N THR A 179 13.54 -12.12 -10.99
CA THR A 179 13.65 -13.55 -10.72
C THR A 179 13.02 -13.99 -9.40
N GLY A 180 12.13 -13.17 -8.82
CA GLY A 180 11.45 -13.47 -7.56
C GLY A 180 10.77 -14.84 -7.52
N LEU A 181 10.05 -15.18 -8.58
CA LEU A 181 9.28 -16.43 -8.69
C LEU A 181 10.14 -17.63 -9.12
N ALA A 182 11.38 -17.42 -9.58
CA ALA A 182 12.21 -18.47 -10.15
C ALA A 182 12.55 -19.56 -9.12
N SER A 183 12.85 -19.17 -7.89
CA SER A 183 13.27 -20.12 -6.85
C SER A 183 12.11 -21.01 -6.39
N SER A 184 10.92 -20.44 -6.18
CA SER A 184 9.70 -21.19 -5.87
C SER A 184 9.29 -22.10 -7.03
N GLY A 185 9.37 -21.60 -8.28
CA GLY A 185 9.03 -22.38 -9.46
C GLY A 185 9.94 -23.61 -9.62
N ARG A 186 11.26 -23.46 -9.48
CA ARG A 186 12.21 -24.60 -9.61
C ARG A 186 11.98 -25.68 -8.54
N ARG A 187 11.57 -25.26 -7.34
CA ARG A 187 11.29 -26.17 -6.22
C ARG A 187 9.96 -26.91 -6.40
N LEU A 188 8.93 -26.22 -6.89
CA LEU A 188 7.56 -26.73 -6.96
C LEU A 188 7.21 -27.39 -8.30
N CYS A 189 8.02 -27.17 -9.34
CA CYS A 189 7.93 -27.82 -10.65
C CYS A 189 9.27 -28.53 -10.97
N PRO A 190 9.65 -29.57 -10.20
CA PRO A 190 10.94 -30.25 -10.40
C PRO A 190 10.98 -30.96 -11.76
N GLY A 191 12.09 -30.81 -12.48
CA GLY A 191 12.27 -31.42 -13.80
C GLY A 191 11.64 -30.65 -14.97
N GLU A 192 10.87 -29.60 -14.70
CA GLU A 192 10.31 -28.72 -15.73
C GLU A 192 11.21 -27.52 -16.00
N THR A 193 11.29 -27.12 -17.28
CA THR A 193 11.94 -25.85 -17.64
C THR A 193 10.95 -24.73 -17.42
N LEU A 194 11.25 -23.85 -16.46
CA LEU A 194 10.41 -22.67 -16.21
C LEU A 194 10.38 -21.75 -17.45
N PRO A 195 9.21 -21.15 -17.78
CA PRO A 195 9.13 -20.14 -18.80
C PRO A 195 10.11 -18.98 -18.58
N LEU A 196 10.62 -18.42 -19.68
CA LEU A 196 11.65 -17.39 -19.65
C LEU A 196 11.25 -16.18 -18.79
N PHE A 197 9.99 -15.75 -18.87
CA PHE A 197 9.50 -14.58 -18.12
C PHE A 197 9.53 -14.74 -16.59
N LEU A 198 9.61 -15.96 -16.06
CA LEU A 198 9.81 -16.21 -14.62
C LEU A 198 11.28 -16.07 -14.18
N THR A 199 12.21 -16.06 -15.13
CA THR A 199 13.66 -16.12 -14.88
C THR A 199 14.44 -14.96 -15.53
N ALA A 200 13.77 -14.15 -16.35
CA ALA A 200 14.36 -13.01 -17.04
C ALA A 200 14.64 -11.84 -16.10
N LYS A 201 15.76 -11.15 -16.33
CA LYS A 201 16.15 -9.91 -15.65
C LYS A 201 15.79 -8.65 -16.46
N GLU A 202 15.16 -8.85 -17.60
CA GLU A 202 14.61 -7.82 -18.48
C GLU A 202 13.16 -8.18 -18.83
N PRO A 203 12.33 -7.21 -19.22
CA PRO A 203 10.95 -7.45 -19.64
C PRO A 203 10.86 -8.56 -20.67
N SER A 204 10.18 -9.64 -20.31
CA SER A 204 9.94 -10.79 -21.16
C SER A 204 8.44 -11.02 -21.28
N ARG A 205 7.98 -11.31 -22.50
CA ARG A 205 6.56 -11.52 -22.78
C ARG A 205 6.05 -12.74 -22.02
N VAL A 206 4.96 -12.56 -21.29
CA VAL A 206 4.25 -13.66 -20.63
C VAL A 206 3.48 -14.44 -21.70
N THR A 207 3.82 -15.72 -21.86
CA THR A 207 3.16 -16.64 -22.79
C THR A 207 1.92 -17.26 -22.16
N GLY A 208 0.91 -17.60 -22.97
CA GLY A 208 -0.38 -18.14 -22.50
C GLY A 208 -1.50 -17.09 -22.35
N LEU A 209 -1.28 -15.89 -22.89
CA LEU A 209 -2.23 -14.76 -22.91
C LEU A 209 -2.40 -14.18 -24.32
N GLU A 210 -1.99 -14.91 -25.37
CA GLU A 210 -1.93 -14.41 -26.74
C GLU A 210 -3.31 -14.05 -27.32
N ASP A 211 -4.35 -14.76 -26.89
CA ASP A 211 -5.74 -14.56 -27.32
C ASP A 211 -6.56 -13.68 -26.35
N SER A 212 -5.88 -13.02 -25.40
CA SER A 212 -6.50 -12.23 -24.34
C SER A 212 -5.92 -10.83 -24.28
N LYS A 213 -6.77 -9.81 -24.17
CA LYS A 213 -6.32 -8.42 -24.07
C LYS A 213 -6.27 -7.96 -22.63
N ALA A 214 -5.10 -8.07 -22.01
CA ALA A 214 -4.89 -7.61 -20.64
C ALA A 214 -5.00 -6.07 -20.55
N THR A 215 -5.75 -5.58 -19.57
CA THR A 215 -5.92 -4.14 -19.30
C THR A 215 -5.32 -3.72 -17.96
N CYS A 216 -5.21 -4.66 -17.01
CA CYS A 216 -4.66 -4.45 -15.69
C CYS A 216 -3.78 -5.63 -15.27
N VAL A 217 -2.75 -5.34 -14.48
CA VAL A 217 -1.88 -6.33 -13.83
C VAL A 217 -1.76 -6.02 -12.35
N VAL A 218 -1.68 -7.06 -11.53
CA VAL A 218 -1.39 -6.97 -10.09
C VAL A 218 -0.39 -8.04 -9.69
N ALA A 219 0.36 -7.81 -8.61
CA ALA A 219 1.38 -8.71 -8.13
C ALA A 219 1.37 -8.78 -6.61
N GLY A 220 1.54 -9.98 -6.07
CA GLY A 220 1.79 -10.21 -4.64
C GLY A 220 3.25 -10.55 -4.37
N SER A 221 3.52 -11.31 -3.29
CA SER A 221 4.90 -11.66 -2.95
C SER A 221 5.53 -12.55 -4.04
N ASP A 222 4.82 -13.62 -4.38
CA ASP A 222 5.27 -14.69 -5.27
C ASP A 222 4.18 -15.12 -6.25
N HIS A 223 3.20 -14.25 -6.51
CA HIS A 223 2.16 -14.48 -7.50
C HIS A 223 1.89 -13.23 -8.33
N SER A 224 1.26 -13.45 -9.47
CA SER A 224 0.93 -12.43 -10.45
C SER A 224 -0.47 -12.69 -10.99
N ALA A 225 -1.15 -11.63 -11.39
CA ALA A 225 -2.43 -11.73 -12.05
C ALA A 225 -2.61 -10.65 -13.12
N SER A 226 -3.48 -10.94 -14.09
CA SER A 226 -3.92 -9.98 -15.11
C SER A 226 -5.43 -10.04 -15.28
N LEU A 227 -6.03 -8.87 -15.51
CA LEU A 227 -7.45 -8.72 -15.83
C LEU A 227 -7.60 -8.28 -17.29
N THR A 228 -8.43 -8.98 -18.05
CA THR A 228 -8.70 -8.69 -19.46
C THR A 228 -9.85 -7.69 -19.64
N ASP A 229 -9.97 -7.10 -20.83
CA ASP A 229 -11.14 -6.26 -21.18
C ASP A 229 -12.47 -7.04 -21.26
N ALA A 230 -12.40 -8.36 -21.44
CA ALA A 230 -13.54 -9.27 -21.36
C ALA A 230 -13.99 -9.57 -19.92
N GLY A 231 -13.25 -9.11 -18.90
CA GLY A 231 -13.52 -9.36 -17.49
C GLY A 231 -13.02 -10.72 -16.99
N GLU A 232 -12.01 -11.28 -17.64
CA GLU A 232 -11.41 -12.57 -17.29
C GLU A 232 -10.15 -12.35 -16.45
N LEU A 233 -10.04 -13.09 -15.35
CA LEU A 233 -8.91 -13.00 -14.43
C LEU A 233 -7.97 -14.18 -14.63
N TYR A 234 -6.72 -13.90 -15.00
CA TYR A 234 -5.65 -14.88 -15.13
C TYR A 234 -4.67 -14.76 -13.98
N VAL A 235 -4.18 -15.88 -13.47
CA VAL A 235 -3.26 -15.96 -12.32
C VAL A 235 -2.11 -16.93 -12.58
N TRP A 236 -0.92 -16.63 -12.06
CA TRP A 236 0.25 -17.51 -12.11
C TRP A 236 1.21 -17.27 -10.94
N GLY A 237 2.17 -18.18 -10.75
CA GLY A 237 3.16 -18.17 -9.68
C GLY A 237 2.84 -19.14 -8.54
N SER A 238 3.16 -18.76 -7.32
CA SER A 238 2.97 -19.58 -6.11
C SER A 238 1.51 -19.61 -5.65
N ASN A 239 1.02 -20.80 -5.34
CA ASN A 239 -0.31 -21.04 -4.79
C ASN A 239 -0.27 -21.55 -3.34
N LYS A 240 0.79 -21.20 -2.58
CA LYS A 240 1.02 -21.68 -1.20
C LYS A 240 -0.19 -21.48 -0.27
N HIS A 241 -0.98 -20.44 -0.49
CA HIS A 241 -2.14 -20.07 0.32
C HIS A 241 -3.47 -20.19 -0.42
N GLY A 242 -3.50 -20.80 -1.61
CA GLY A 242 -4.72 -20.92 -2.41
C GLY A 242 -5.07 -19.66 -3.21
N GLN A 243 -4.17 -18.67 -3.29
CA GLN A 243 -4.41 -17.39 -3.97
C GLN A 243 -4.61 -17.53 -5.49
N LEU A 244 -4.26 -18.66 -6.11
CA LEU A 244 -4.45 -18.87 -7.55
C LEU A 244 -5.70 -19.68 -7.89
N ALA A 245 -6.54 -20.02 -6.89
CA ALA A 245 -7.76 -20.80 -7.08
C ALA A 245 -7.56 -22.12 -7.86
N SER A 246 -6.37 -22.72 -7.74
CA SER A 246 -5.97 -23.96 -8.40
C SER A 246 -5.62 -25.04 -7.39
N GLN A 247 -5.59 -26.29 -7.85
CA GLN A 247 -5.08 -27.43 -7.06
C GLN A 247 -3.55 -27.54 -7.14
N ALA A 248 -2.92 -26.96 -8.17
CA ALA A 248 -1.47 -26.97 -8.31
C ALA A 248 -0.81 -26.06 -7.27
N ALA A 249 0.33 -26.48 -6.71
CA ALA A 249 1.09 -25.66 -5.75
C ALA A 249 1.78 -24.45 -6.41
N PHE A 250 2.03 -24.53 -7.72
CA PHE A 250 2.62 -23.48 -8.53
C PHE A 250 2.04 -23.55 -9.94
N LEU A 251 1.77 -22.38 -10.53
CA LEU A 251 1.32 -22.25 -11.92
C LEU A 251 2.43 -21.57 -12.73
N PRO A 252 3.18 -22.30 -13.57
CA PRO A 252 4.27 -21.72 -14.35
C PRO A 252 3.80 -20.84 -15.51
N VAL A 253 2.54 -20.99 -15.93
CA VAL A 253 1.89 -20.22 -16.98
C VAL A 253 0.57 -19.63 -16.47
N PRO A 254 0.10 -18.50 -17.02
CA PRO A 254 -1.21 -17.92 -16.69
C PRO A 254 -2.34 -18.93 -16.85
N GLN A 255 -3.15 -19.05 -15.80
CA GLN A 255 -4.37 -19.84 -15.81
C GLN A 255 -5.57 -18.94 -15.52
N LYS A 256 -6.63 -19.06 -16.32
CA LYS A 256 -7.90 -18.37 -16.09
C LYS A 256 -8.57 -18.92 -14.84
N ILE A 257 -9.01 -18.04 -13.94
CA ILE A 257 -9.95 -18.41 -12.87
C ILE A 257 -11.34 -18.56 -13.50
N GLU A 258 -11.97 -19.70 -13.24
CA GLU A 258 -13.25 -20.04 -13.82
C GLU A 258 -14.36 -19.05 -13.44
N ALA A 259 -15.20 -18.68 -14.40
CA ALA A 259 -16.22 -17.65 -14.23
C ALA A 259 -17.23 -17.98 -13.11
N HIS A 260 -17.49 -19.27 -12.85
CA HIS A 260 -18.39 -19.68 -11.77
C HIS A 260 -17.87 -19.28 -10.38
N CYS A 261 -16.55 -19.09 -10.21
CA CYS A 261 -15.98 -18.58 -8.96
C CYS A 261 -16.43 -17.13 -8.66
N PHE A 262 -16.83 -16.39 -9.70
CA PHE A 262 -17.37 -15.02 -9.60
C PHE A 262 -18.87 -14.98 -9.91
N GLN A 263 -19.59 -16.09 -9.68
CA GLN A 263 -21.03 -16.20 -9.94
C GLN A 263 -21.40 -15.89 -11.40
N HIS A 264 -20.49 -16.19 -12.34
CA HIS A 264 -20.61 -15.89 -13.77
C HIS A 264 -20.70 -14.40 -14.13
N GLU A 265 -20.34 -13.51 -13.20
CA GLU A 265 -20.22 -12.08 -13.47
C GLU A 265 -18.82 -11.72 -13.98
N LYS A 266 -18.74 -10.67 -14.80
CA LYS A 266 -17.44 -10.13 -15.23
C LYS A 266 -16.73 -9.46 -14.07
N VAL A 267 -15.42 -9.71 -13.96
CA VAL A 267 -14.54 -8.98 -13.04
C VAL A 267 -14.21 -7.62 -13.67
N THR A 268 -14.38 -6.54 -12.92
CA THR A 268 -14.12 -5.16 -13.37
C THR A 268 -12.93 -4.52 -12.70
N ALA A 269 -12.53 -5.02 -11.52
CA ALA A 269 -11.33 -4.57 -10.82
C ALA A 269 -10.70 -5.70 -10.02
N VAL A 270 -9.38 -5.65 -9.87
CA VAL A 270 -8.60 -6.60 -9.10
C VAL A 270 -7.51 -5.87 -8.31
N TRP A 271 -7.28 -6.33 -7.09
CA TRP A 271 -6.21 -5.88 -6.20
C TRP A 271 -5.52 -7.09 -5.60
N SER A 272 -4.25 -6.93 -5.27
CA SER A 272 -3.43 -7.98 -4.69
C SER A 272 -2.83 -7.49 -3.39
N GLY A 273 -3.05 -8.24 -2.31
CA GLY A 273 -2.12 -8.22 -1.20
C GLY A 273 -0.89 -9.07 -1.53
N TRP A 274 -0.05 -9.34 -0.55
CA TRP A 274 1.10 -10.21 -0.79
C TRP A 274 0.72 -11.68 -0.94
N THR A 275 -0.31 -12.12 -0.21
CA THR A 275 -0.69 -13.53 -0.12
C THR A 275 -2.17 -13.80 -0.38
N HIS A 276 -2.93 -12.77 -0.77
CA HIS A 276 -4.35 -12.83 -1.09
C HIS A 276 -4.71 -11.90 -2.25
N LEU A 277 -5.87 -12.13 -2.86
CA LEU A 277 -6.46 -11.25 -3.88
C LEU A 277 -7.84 -10.78 -3.46
N VAL A 278 -8.20 -9.62 -4.01
CA VAL A 278 -9.53 -9.03 -3.95
C VAL A 278 -9.97 -8.74 -5.38
N ALA A 279 -11.20 -9.12 -5.74
CA ALA A 279 -11.79 -8.80 -7.03
C ALA A 279 -13.16 -8.17 -6.84
N GLN A 280 -13.53 -7.24 -7.72
CA GLN A 280 -14.86 -6.67 -7.78
C GLN A 280 -15.49 -7.01 -9.14
N THR A 281 -16.77 -7.36 -9.13
CA THR A 281 -17.54 -7.68 -10.34
C THR A 281 -18.36 -6.50 -10.83
N GLU A 282 -18.93 -6.62 -12.03
CA GLU A 282 -19.77 -5.60 -12.67
C GLU A 282 -21.02 -5.21 -11.86
N THR A 283 -21.48 -6.06 -10.94
CA THR A 283 -22.58 -5.74 -10.02
C THR A 283 -22.11 -5.11 -8.70
N GLY A 284 -20.81 -4.87 -8.55
CA GLY A 284 -20.19 -4.29 -7.36
C GLY A 284 -19.95 -5.28 -6.22
N LYS A 285 -20.17 -6.58 -6.42
CA LYS A 285 -19.82 -7.62 -5.43
C LYS A 285 -18.31 -7.73 -5.32
N VAL A 286 -17.81 -7.85 -4.10
CA VAL A 286 -16.38 -7.99 -3.81
C VAL A 286 -16.11 -9.41 -3.34
N PHE A 287 -15.09 -10.05 -3.92
CA PHE A 287 -14.64 -11.41 -3.61
C PHE A 287 -13.24 -11.37 -3.03
N THR A 288 -12.98 -12.17 -1.99
CA THR A 288 -11.66 -12.30 -1.36
C THR A 288 -11.25 -13.77 -1.23
N TRP A 289 -9.99 -14.09 -1.51
CA TRP A 289 -9.42 -15.44 -1.37
C TRP A 289 -7.90 -15.43 -1.22
N GLY A 290 -7.33 -16.57 -0.82
CA GLY A 290 -5.90 -16.73 -0.52
C GLY A 290 -5.67 -16.97 0.97
N ARG A 291 -4.59 -16.40 1.52
CA ARG A 291 -4.26 -16.55 2.94
C ARG A 291 -5.33 -15.89 3.82
N ALA A 292 -5.60 -16.47 4.99
CA ALA A 292 -6.65 -16.00 5.90
C ALA A 292 -6.26 -15.95 7.37
N ASP A 293 -4.98 -16.21 7.69
CA ASP A 293 -4.53 -16.49 9.04
C ASP A 293 -4.55 -15.25 9.96
N TYR A 294 -4.63 -14.05 9.38
CA TYR A 294 -4.63 -12.77 10.10
C TYR A 294 -5.91 -11.96 9.84
N GLY A 295 -6.95 -12.58 9.27
CA GLY A 295 -8.20 -11.91 8.97
C GLY A 295 -8.24 -11.13 7.66
N GLN A 296 -7.21 -11.18 6.83
CA GLN A 296 -7.10 -10.44 5.55
C GLN A 296 -8.22 -10.75 4.54
N LEU A 297 -8.92 -11.88 4.66
CA LEU A 297 -10.09 -12.18 3.84
C LEU A 297 -11.38 -11.49 4.32
N GLY A 298 -11.38 -10.87 5.50
CA GLY A 298 -12.50 -10.12 6.05
C GLY A 298 -13.69 -10.97 6.53
N ARG A 299 -13.47 -12.29 6.69
CA ARG A 299 -14.45 -13.25 7.21
C ARG A 299 -13.82 -14.08 8.33
N LYS A 300 -14.58 -14.34 9.40
CA LYS A 300 -14.19 -15.33 10.39
C LYS A 300 -14.27 -16.70 9.74
N LEU A 301 -13.13 -17.38 9.56
CA LEU A 301 -13.18 -18.81 9.29
C LEU A 301 -13.60 -19.50 10.57
N GLU A 302 -14.67 -20.27 10.51
CA GLU A 302 -15.00 -21.20 11.59
C GLU A 302 -13.82 -22.16 11.76
N SER A 303 -13.34 -22.29 13.01
CA SER A 303 -12.22 -23.17 13.32
C SER A 303 -12.61 -24.62 13.05
N HIS A 304 -11.63 -25.44 12.66
CA HIS A 304 -11.78 -26.87 12.36
C HIS A 304 -12.37 -27.71 13.52
N GLU A 305 -12.48 -27.15 14.73
CA GLU A 305 -12.97 -27.86 15.92
C GLU A 305 -14.50 -28.01 15.95
N ASN A 306 -15.24 -27.01 15.47
CA ASN A 306 -16.71 -27.12 15.36
C ASN A 306 -17.14 -28.10 14.26
N TRP A 307 -16.30 -28.33 13.24
CA TRP A 307 -16.59 -29.31 12.19
C TRP A 307 -16.60 -30.76 12.69
N ARG A 308 -15.84 -31.09 13.75
CA ARG A 308 -15.74 -32.45 14.28
C ARG A 308 -16.95 -32.87 15.13
N LEU A 309 -17.74 -31.91 15.63
CA LEU A 309 -18.90 -32.18 16.47
C LEU A 309 -20.17 -32.44 15.64
N ASP A 310 -20.28 -31.89 14.42
CA ASP A 310 -21.45 -32.08 13.54
C ASP A 310 -21.35 -33.29 12.60
N MET A 311 -20.18 -33.94 12.49
CA MET A 311 -19.93 -35.06 11.57
C MET A 311 -19.78 -36.42 12.27
N GLN A 312 -20.53 -36.68 13.34
CA GLN A 312 -20.66 -38.03 13.91
C GLN A 312 -21.70 -38.92 13.20
N GLY A 313 -22.25 -38.50 12.05
CA GLY A 313 -23.34 -39.22 11.38
C GLY A 313 -23.13 -39.69 9.94
N LEU A 314 -22.12 -39.21 9.18
CA LEU A 314 -22.05 -39.50 7.73
C LEU A 314 -20.61 -39.76 7.24
N SER A 315 -20.38 -40.99 6.84
CA SER A 315 -19.17 -41.51 6.21
C SER A 315 -19.06 -41.07 4.74
N LEU A 316 -18.67 -39.81 4.49
CA LEU A 316 -18.20 -39.36 3.18
C LEU A 316 -16.92 -38.53 3.33
N PRO A 317 -15.94 -38.65 2.42
CA PRO A 317 -14.75 -37.81 2.45
C PRO A 317 -15.15 -36.38 2.03
N CYS A 318 -15.44 -35.51 2.99
CA CYS A 318 -15.67 -34.08 2.74
C CYS A 318 -14.35 -33.36 2.38
N PRO A 319 -14.33 -32.50 1.35
CA PRO A 319 -13.15 -31.72 0.97
C PRO A 319 -12.87 -30.63 2.01
N ARG A 320 -11.58 -30.35 2.25
CA ARG A 320 -11.09 -29.33 3.19
C ARG A 320 -11.71 -27.94 2.89
N PRO A 321 -11.97 -27.08 3.89
CA PRO A 321 -12.75 -25.86 3.69
C PRO A 321 -12.04 -24.84 2.75
N GLN A 322 -12.78 -24.43 1.71
CA GLN A 322 -12.93 -23.12 1.03
C GLN A 322 -11.89 -21.97 1.24
N LYS A 323 -10.59 -22.24 1.38
CA LYS A 323 -9.57 -21.16 1.40
C LYS A 323 -9.16 -20.69 -0.01
N SER A 324 -9.23 -21.58 -0.99
CA SER A 324 -8.75 -21.37 -2.35
C SER A 324 -9.79 -20.82 -3.33
N THR A 325 -11.08 -20.81 -2.97
CA THR A 325 -12.13 -20.33 -3.88
C THR A 325 -12.48 -18.87 -3.58
N PRO A 326 -12.53 -17.98 -4.59
CA PRO A 326 -13.13 -16.65 -4.47
C PRO A 326 -14.48 -16.74 -3.77
N SER A 327 -14.65 -16.02 -2.67
CA SER A 327 -15.92 -16.00 -1.93
C SER A 327 -16.38 -14.56 -1.74
N PRO A 328 -17.69 -14.27 -1.93
CA PRO A 328 -18.22 -12.93 -1.82
C PRO A 328 -18.17 -12.45 -0.37
N LEU A 329 -17.78 -11.19 -0.18
CA LEU A 329 -17.83 -10.50 1.10
C LEU A 329 -18.85 -9.37 1.01
N HIS A 330 -20.10 -9.69 1.33
CA HIS A 330 -21.25 -8.81 1.08
C HIS A 330 -21.15 -7.44 1.75
N CYS A 331 -20.47 -7.32 2.90
CA CYS A 331 -20.27 -6.03 3.58
C CYS A 331 -19.37 -5.05 2.80
N LEU A 332 -18.67 -5.51 1.76
CA LEU A 332 -17.87 -4.68 0.85
C LEU A 332 -18.59 -4.36 -0.47
N THR A 333 -19.84 -4.78 -0.64
CA THR A 333 -20.59 -4.51 -1.89
C THR A 333 -20.73 -3.01 -2.12
N GLY A 334 -20.34 -2.55 -3.31
CA GLY A 334 -20.34 -1.12 -3.63
C GLY A 334 -19.12 -0.34 -3.12
N ALA A 335 -18.04 -1.03 -2.73
CA ALA A 335 -16.75 -0.38 -2.48
C ALA A 335 -16.30 0.39 -3.72
N THR A 336 -15.95 1.66 -3.55
CA THR A 336 -15.47 2.53 -4.64
C THR A 336 -13.95 2.45 -4.82
N GLU A 337 -13.25 1.99 -3.79
CA GLU A 337 -11.81 1.82 -3.79
C GLU A 337 -11.41 0.72 -2.81
N VAL A 338 -10.37 -0.02 -3.17
CA VAL A 338 -9.72 -1.01 -2.32
C VAL A 338 -8.21 -0.84 -2.45
N SER A 339 -7.49 -0.98 -1.35
CA SER A 339 -6.04 -1.07 -1.35
C SER A 339 -5.62 -2.21 -0.43
N CYS A 340 -4.64 -2.99 -0.86
CA CYS A 340 -4.15 -4.16 -0.13
C CYS A 340 -2.69 -3.93 0.27
N GLY A 341 -2.37 -4.11 1.55
CA GLY A 341 -1.00 -4.22 2.04
C GLY A 341 -0.49 -5.67 1.93
N SER A 342 0.48 -6.05 2.76
CA SER A 342 0.95 -7.44 2.76
C SER A 342 -0.16 -8.41 3.16
N GLU A 343 -0.80 -8.10 4.28
CA GLU A 343 -1.77 -8.96 4.97
C GLU A 343 -2.91 -8.11 5.60
N HIS A 344 -3.08 -6.84 5.19
CA HIS A 344 -4.18 -5.98 5.62
C HIS A 344 -4.78 -5.25 4.42
N ASN A 345 -5.95 -4.65 4.60
CA ASN A 345 -6.70 -4.01 3.55
C ASN A 345 -7.34 -2.72 4.03
N LEU A 346 -7.50 -1.80 3.10
CA LEU A 346 -8.38 -0.64 3.21
C LEU A 346 -9.44 -0.70 2.11
N ALA A 347 -10.64 -0.23 2.40
CA ALA A 347 -11.68 0.00 1.40
C ALA A 347 -12.48 1.27 1.69
N VAL A 348 -12.96 1.92 0.63
CA VAL A 348 -13.88 3.05 0.72
C VAL A 348 -15.27 2.58 0.36
N ILE A 349 -16.22 2.71 1.28
CA ILE A 349 -17.62 2.27 1.10
C ILE A 349 -18.53 3.40 1.56
N GLY A 350 -19.37 3.90 0.67
CA GLY A 350 -20.30 4.99 1.00
C GLY A 350 -19.60 6.24 1.56
N GLY A 351 -18.35 6.50 1.14
CA GLY A 351 -17.54 7.61 1.64
C GLY A 351 -16.85 7.38 2.98
N ALA A 352 -16.93 6.19 3.59
CA ALA A 352 -16.23 5.85 4.82
C ALA A 352 -15.06 4.88 4.56
N CYS A 353 -13.97 5.05 5.31
CA CYS A 353 -12.79 4.18 5.27
C CYS A 353 -13.01 2.97 6.18
N TYR A 354 -12.86 1.77 5.64
CA TYR A 354 -12.86 0.50 6.36
C TYR A 354 -11.49 -0.14 6.31
N SER A 355 -11.08 -0.79 7.39
CA SER A 355 -9.84 -1.53 7.50
C SER A 355 -10.06 -2.93 8.09
N TRP A 356 -9.25 -3.90 7.66
CA TRP A 356 -9.20 -5.24 8.24
C TRP A 356 -7.92 -6.00 7.86
N GLY A 357 -7.60 -7.04 8.61
CA GLY A 357 -6.47 -7.94 8.41
C GLY A 357 -5.45 -7.86 9.55
N TRP A 358 -4.19 -8.15 9.20
CA TRP A 358 -3.05 -8.10 10.10
C TRP A 358 -2.89 -6.69 10.69
N ASN A 359 -2.65 -6.60 12.00
CA ASN A 359 -2.67 -5.33 12.72
C ASN A 359 -1.50 -5.12 13.70
N GLU A 360 -0.44 -5.95 13.68
CA GLU A 360 0.63 -5.92 14.71
C GLU A 360 1.34 -4.56 14.86
N HIS A 361 1.32 -3.71 13.83
CA HIS A 361 1.88 -2.36 13.86
C HIS A 361 0.81 -1.26 13.81
N GLY A 362 -0.45 -1.60 14.06
CA GLY A 362 -1.59 -0.68 14.03
C GLY A 362 -2.06 -0.25 12.64
N MET A 363 -1.74 -1.01 11.58
CA MET A 363 -2.12 -0.69 10.20
C MET A 363 -3.64 -0.66 9.94
N CYS A 364 -4.47 -1.18 10.84
CA CYS A 364 -5.93 -1.03 10.78
C CYS A 364 -6.41 0.30 11.36
N GLY A 365 -5.57 1.06 12.08
CA GLY A 365 -5.89 2.41 12.53
C GLY A 365 -6.96 2.49 13.62
N ASP A 366 -7.14 1.41 14.40
CA ASP A 366 -8.14 1.33 15.48
C ASP A 366 -7.57 1.59 16.88
N GLY A 367 -6.29 2.00 16.96
CA GLY A 367 -5.58 2.25 18.21
C GLY A 367 -5.12 0.97 18.93
N THR A 368 -5.22 -0.18 18.27
CA THR A 368 -4.78 -1.47 18.81
C THR A 368 -3.78 -2.14 17.88
N GLU A 369 -3.15 -3.21 18.37
CA GLU A 369 -2.27 -4.09 17.58
C GLU A 369 -2.93 -5.45 17.26
N ALA A 370 -4.22 -5.61 17.62
CA ALA A 370 -4.93 -6.87 17.45
C ALA A 370 -5.50 -7.00 16.03
N ASN A 371 -5.29 -8.16 15.40
CA ASN A 371 -5.81 -8.44 14.06
C ASN A 371 -7.31 -8.18 13.93
N VAL A 372 -7.72 -7.54 12.85
CA VAL A 372 -9.10 -7.16 12.57
C VAL A 372 -9.71 -8.15 11.58
N TRP A 373 -10.56 -9.05 12.07
CA TRP A 373 -11.04 -10.20 11.29
C TRP A 373 -12.15 -9.90 10.27
N ALA A 374 -12.77 -8.74 10.35
CA ALA A 374 -13.85 -8.31 9.46
C ALA A 374 -13.70 -6.81 9.19
N PRO A 375 -14.12 -6.31 8.02
CA PRO A 375 -14.08 -4.88 7.70
C PRO A 375 -14.72 -4.04 8.81
N LYS A 376 -13.92 -3.15 9.43
CA LYS A 376 -14.39 -2.20 10.44
C LYS A 376 -14.14 -0.77 9.98
N PRO A 377 -15.06 0.17 10.26
CA PRO A 377 -14.82 1.57 9.94
C PRO A 377 -13.69 2.14 10.82
N VAL A 378 -12.77 2.87 10.19
CA VAL A 378 -11.70 3.60 10.89
C VAL A 378 -12.31 4.83 11.53
N GLN A 379 -12.62 4.74 12.83
CA GLN A 379 -13.48 5.72 13.53
C GLN A 379 -12.96 7.16 13.47
N SER A 380 -11.65 7.35 13.52
CA SER A 380 -11.02 8.67 13.45
C SER A 380 -11.19 9.37 12.09
N LEU A 381 -11.55 8.64 11.03
CA LEU A 381 -11.76 9.17 9.68
C LEU A 381 -13.24 9.26 9.27
N ARG A 382 -14.17 8.95 10.18
CA ARG A 382 -15.60 8.76 9.85
C ARG A 382 -16.33 10.01 9.35
N LEU A 383 -15.84 11.19 9.70
CA LEU A 383 -16.46 12.47 9.31
C LEU A 383 -15.93 13.02 7.98
N SER A 384 -14.99 12.32 7.35
CA SER A 384 -14.37 12.72 6.10
C SER A 384 -15.10 12.16 4.88
N SER A 385 -15.18 12.92 3.79
CA SER A 385 -15.68 12.46 2.48
C SER A 385 -14.54 12.42 1.44
N GLY A 386 -14.80 11.93 0.22
CA GLY A 386 -13.83 12.00 -0.87
C GLY A 386 -12.51 11.28 -0.58
N LEU A 387 -12.62 10.01 -0.20
CA LEU A 387 -11.49 9.21 0.27
C LEU A 387 -10.68 8.63 -0.89
N LEU A 388 -9.35 8.76 -0.82
CA LEU A 388 -8.40 7.91 -1.55
C LEU A 388 -7.60 7.08 -0.55
N VAL A 389 -7.35 5.81 -0.83
CA VAL A 389 -6.63 4.91 0.10
C VAL A 389 -5.41 4.28 -0.56
N GLY A 390 -4.36 4.08 0.21
CA GLY A 390 -3.16 3.40 -0.24
C GLY A 390 -2.51 2.62 0.90
N CYS A 391 -1.94 1.47 0.55
CA CYS A 391 -1.23 0.62 1.48
C CYS A 391 0.20 0.43 1.00
N GLY A 392 1.14 0.33 1.93
CA GLY A 392 2.34 -0.46 1.72
C GLY A 392 2.27 -1.79 2.46
N ALA A 393 3.40 -2.47 2.63
CA ALA A 393 3.40 -3.80 3.24
C ALA A 393 2.78 -3.78 4.65
N GLY A 394 3.25 -2.88 5.52
CA GLY A 394 2.81 -2.78 6.92
C GLY A 394 2.23 -1.43 7.33
N HIS A 395 1.81 -0.58 6.38
CA HIS A 395 1.31 0.76 6.67
C HIS A 395 0.20 1.17 5.72
N SER A 396 -0.55 2.18 6.14
CA SER A 396 -1.77 2.65 5.52
C SER A 396 -1.76 4.17 5.42
N LEU A 397 -2.35 4.68 4.34
CA LEU A 397 -2.54 6.08 4.07
C LEU A 397 -3.95 6.33 3.54
N ALA A 398 -4.54 7.47 3.90
CA ALA A 398 -5.81 7.90 3.34
C ALA A 398 -5.83 9.42 3.12
N LEU A 399 -6.22 9.85 1.92
CA LEU A 399 -6.63 11.22 1.68
C LEU A 399 -8.09 11.37 2.08
N CYS A 400 -8.41 12.44 2.78
CA CYS A 400 -9.73 12.77 3.29
C CYS A 400 -10.09 14.20 2.92
N GLN A 401 -11.31 14.45 2.42
CA GLN A 401 -11.90 15.78 2.49
C GLN A 401 -12.45 16.00 3.90
N LEU A 402 -11.95 17.04 4.56
CA LEU A 402 -12.40 17.45 5.87
C LEU A 402 -13.75 18.17 5.74
N PRO A 403 -14.64 18.02 6.74
CA PRO A 403 -15.87 18.79 6.79
C PRO A 403 -15.55 20.29 6.76
N ALA A 404 -16.32 21.05 6.00
CA ALA A 404 -16.21 22.50 6.01
C ALA A 404 -16.40 23.00 7.45
N LEU A 405 -15.41 23.71 7.98
CA LEU A 405 -15.59 24.39 9.26
C LEU A 405 -16.80 25.32 9.13
N PRO A 406 -17.76 25.28 10.05
CA PRO A 406 -18.81 26.29 10.07
C PRO A 406 -18.12 27.64 10.17
N ALA A 407 -18.47 28.57 9.28
CA ALA A 407 -17.96 29.92 9.33
C ALA A 407 -18.17 30.44 10.76
N LEU A 408 -17.10 30.88 11.42
CA LEU A 408 -17.21 31.59 12.69
C LEU A 408 -18.11 32.80 12.42
N ASP A 409 -19.35 32.71 12.89
CA ASP A 409 -20.28 33.82 12.88
C ASP A 409 -19.57 34.95 13.61
N GLN A 410 -19.28 36.05 12.91
CA GLN A 410 -18.70 37.21 13.55
C GLN A 410 -19.73 37.66 14.58
N GLY A 411 -19.44 37.37 15.87
CA GLY A 411 -20.26 37.78 16.98
C GLY A 411 -20.64 39.26 16.87
N PRO A 412 -21.79 39.67 17.42
CA PRO A 412 -22.35 40.99 17.19
C PRO A 412 -21.29 42.05 17.51
N LYS A 413 -21.02 42.93 16.53
CA LYS A 413 -20.18 44.12 16.72
C LYS A 413 -20.70 44.89 17.92
N VAL A 414 -20.02 44.73 19.06
CA VAL A 414 -20.18 45.62 20.21
C VAL A 414 -19.66 46.98 19.77
N THR A 415 -20.57 47.88 19.44
CA THR A 415 -20.30 49.30 19.26
C THR A 415 -20.33 49.92 20.66
N GLY A 416 -19.15 50.08 21.26
CA GLY A 416 -18.95 50.83 22.49
C GLY A 416 -17.75 51.76 22.34
N PRO A 417 -17.81 53.00 22.82
CA PRO A 417 -16.83 54.03 22.50
C PRO A 417 -15.50 53.79 23.24
N SER A 418 -14.40 54.03 22.55
CA SER A 418 -13.06 54.10 23.11
C SER A 418 -12.91 55.34 24.01
N PRO A 419 -12.29 55.22 25.19
CA PRO A 419 -11.65 56.35 25.83
C PRO A 419 -10.15 56.34 25.50
N ASP A 420 -9.73 57.48 24.99
CA ASP A 420 -8.35 57.94 24.86
C ASP A 420 -7.85 58.36 26.25
N ALA A 421 -6.64 57.92 26.66
CA ALA A 421 -5.72 58.69 27.50
C ALA A 421 -4.42 57.93 27.78
N THR A 422 -3.34 58.67 27.55
CA THR A 422 -1.90 58.45 27.70
C THR A 422 -1.37 58.37 29.14
N GLU A 423 -0.08 58.02 29.26
CA GLU A 423 0.81 58.03 30.45
C GLU A 423 0.68 56.78 31.35
N ASP A 424 1.72 56.05 31.77
CA ASP A 424 3.09 56.43 32.11
C ASP A 424 4.05 55.22 32.03
N ALA A 425 5.32 55.49 31.71
CA ALA A 425 6.42 54.56 31.83
C ALA A 425 7.18 54.77 33.14
N LYS A 426 7.38 53.72 33.96
CA LYS A 426 8.63 53.43 34.71
C LYS A 426 8.50 52.22 35.65
N SER A 427 9.51 51.36 35.55
CA SER A 427 10.19 50.64 36.64
C SER A 427 9.42 49.61 37.47
N GLN A 428 9.86 48.34 37.45
CA GLN A 428 10.61 47.77 38.58
C GLN A 428 11.12 46.35 38.24
N GLU A 429 12.44 46.21 38.07
CA GLU A 429 13.18 44.97 38.31
C GLU A 429 13.44 44.80 39.81
N ALA A 430 13.54 43.54 40.26
CA ALA A 430 14.32 42.99 41.39
C ALA A 430 13.52 42.20 42.47
N MET A 431 14.24 41.21 43.02
CA MET A 431 13.93 40.18 44.04
C MET A 431 13.38 38.85 43.46
N ASP A 432 14.04 37.68 43.56
CA ASP A 432 15.18 37.26 44.39
C ASP A 432 16.00 36.13 43.74
N LYS A 433 17.31 36.27 43.84
CA LYS A 433 18.34 35.23 43.74
C LYS A 433 18.86 35.04 45.16
N GLU A 434 18.78 33.83 45.73
CA GLU A 434 19.87 33.18 46.48
C GLU A 434 19.37 31.89 47.18
N LYS A 435 19.85 30.74 46.70
CA LYS A 435 20.54 29.76 47.57
C LYS A 435 21.41 28.82 46.75
N LEU A 436 22.67 29.24 46.58
CA LEU A 436 23.86 28.36 46.54
C LEU A 436 23.91 27.63 47.90
N GLU A 437 24.38 26.40 48.11
CA GLU A 437 25.64 25.75 47.76
C GLU A 437 25.50 24.35 48.44
N GLY A 438 25.75 23.21 47.81
CA GLY A 438 27.08 22.65 47.65
C GLY A 438 27.15 21.23 48.23
N LYS A 439 27.58 20.25 47.42
CA LYS A 439 28.58 19.25 47.82
C LYS A 439 29.03 18.39 46.64
N THR A 440 30.26 18.65 46.25
CA THR A 440 31.12 17.83 45.40
C THR A 440 31.63 16.62 46.20
N THR A 441 31.54 15.41 45.64
CA THR A 441 32.60 14.39 45.82
C THR A 441 32.71 13.49 44.58
N ARG A 442 33.94 13.36 44.08
CA ARG A 442 34.43 12.41 43.07
C ARG A 442 34.16 10.95 43.51
N ILE A 443 34.11 9.94 42.63
CA ILE A 443 35.28 9.14 42.20
C ILE A 443 34.90 8.18 41.05
N SER A 444 35.76 8.19 40.03
CA SER A 444 36.18 7.24 38.98
C SER A 444 35.52 5.87 38.70
N THR A 445 35.48 5.59 37.38
CA THR A 445 35.79 4.34 36.65
C THR A 445 34.97 3.07 36.91
N GLN A 446 34.24 2.61 35.89
CA GLN A 446 34.63 1.40 35.14
C GLN A 446 33.77 1.20 33.90
N SER A 447 34.45 0.85 32.81
CA SER A 447 33.93 0.26 31.58
C SER A 447 33.24 -1.07 31.86
N GLN A 448 32.07 -1.31 31.28
CA GLN A 448 31.68 -2.65 30.85
C GLN A 448 30.66 -2.57 29.70
N SER A 449 31.07 -3.20 28.61
CA SER A 449 30.32 -3.59 27.43
C SER A 449 29.35 -4.73 27.75
N ASP A 450 28.10 -4.64 27.30
CA ASP A 450 27.21 -5.79 27.18
C ASP A 450 26.51 -5.81 25.80
N THR A 451 27.15 -6.57 24.91
CA THR A 451 26.57 -7.63 24.05
C THR A 451 25.06 -7.60 23.80
N CYS A 452 24.66 -7.03 22.66
CA CYS A 452 23.40 -7.39 22.00
C CYS A 452 23.59 -8.72 21.24
N ARG A 453 22.82 -9.74 21.64
CA ARG A 453 22.84 -11.10 21.07
C ARG A 453 22.33 -11.10 19.63
N ASN A 454 23.21 -11.48 18.70
CA ASN A 454 22.87 -12.01 17.38
C ASN A 454 22.18 -13.37 17.53
N GLY A 455 20.97 -13.52 17.00
CA GLY A 455 20.34 -14.80 16.71
C GLY A 455 20.74 -15.27 15.32
N GLY A 456 21.74 -16.15 15.24
CA GLY A 456 22.26 -16.72 14.02
C GLY A 456 21.31 -17.71 13.35
N LEU A 457 21.28 -17.63 12.02
CA LEU A 457 20.82 -18.65 11.09
C LEU A 457 21.58 -19.96 11.32
N VAL A 458 20.85 -21.04 11.56
CA VAL A 458 21.37 -22.41 11.47
C VAL A 458 21.21 -22.87 10.03
N THR A 459 22.33 -22.92 9.33
CA THR A 459 22.58 -23.79 8.18
C THR A 459 22.85 -25.20 8.67
N GLU A 460 22.34 -26.23 8.01
CA GLU A 460 22.89 -27.60 7.97
C GLU A 460 22.36 -28.32 6.71
N PRO A 461 23.07 -29.36 6.21
CA PRO A 461 23.50 -29.40 4.81
C PRO A 461 22.97 -30.60 3.98
N LEU A 462 23.31 -30.52 2.68
CA LEU A 462 23.20 -31.48 1.56
C LEU A 462 21.82 -31.66 0.90
#